data_AF-A0A7S3NQW9-F1
#
_entry.id   AF-A0A7S3NQW9-F1
#
_cell.length_a   1.000
_cell.length_b   1.000
_cell.length_c   1.000
_cell.angle_alpha   90.00
_cell.angle_beta   90.00
_cell.angle_gamma   90.00
#
_symmetry.space_group_name_H-M   'P 1'
#
loop_
_entity.id
_entity.type
_entity.pdbx_description
1 polymer ?
#
loop_
_entity_poly.entity_id
_entity_poly.type
_entity_poly.pdbx_seq_one_letter_code
_entity_poly.pdbx_strand_id
1 'polypeptide(L)'
;KAVINILLGLMNPRKKLVNNIVDLFSADCMSFCTFLGAFSGIFKFMMCTLRRFRGKDDELNSIISGALAAISLLFDNSKSRKKFILLYLFCRSLEMLVNVLDKKKWLKKIKYFECYMFGPVLSYLFYAYMYETECFPEGIDKAFLSTSKPTNREYSMFEDIFQRQGKIYFP
;
A
#
# COMPACT_ATOMS: atom_id res chain seq x y z
N LYS A 1 25.44 -27.43 26.56
CA LYS A 1 25.14 -25.98 26.48
C LYS A 1 24.13 -25.65 25.36
N ALA A 2 24.27 -26.18 24.14
CA ALA A 2 23.30 -25.95 23.04
C ALA A 2 21.87 -26.46 23.33
N VAL A 3 21.73 -27.67 23.91
CA VAL A 3 20.41 -28.25 24.26
C VAL A 3 19.66 -27.41 25.31
N ILE A 4 20.37 -26.83 26.28
CA ILE A 4 19.80 -25.96 27.32
C ILE A 4 19.28 -24.64 26.72
N ASN A 5 20.00 -24.06 25.76
CA ASN A 5 19.53 -22.86 25.03
C ASN A 5 18.31 -23.14 24.14
N ILE A 6 18.21 -24.34 23.56
CA ILE A 6 17.05 -24.76 22.75
C ILE A 6 15.84 -25.02 23.67
N LEU A 7 16.03 -25.65 24.84
CA LEU A 7 14.97 -25.85 25.83
C LEU A 7 14.47 -24.53 26.45
N LEU A 8 15.38 -23.60 26.77
CA LEU A 8 15.04 -22.25 27.22
C LEU A 8 14.34 -21.45 26.11
N GLY A 9 14.70 -21.64 24.85
CA GLY A 9 14.00 -21.09 23.69
C GLY A 9 12.55 -21.59 23.55
N LEU A 10 12.29 -22.85 23.91
CA LEU A 10 10.97 -23.47 23.93
C LEU A 10 10.13 -23.14 25.18
N MET A 11 10.75 -22.75 26.30
CA MET A 11 10.05 -22.24 27.49
C MET A 11 9.76 -20.73 27.44
N ASN A 12 10.32 -20.00 26.47
CA ASN A 12 10.09 -18.58 26.27
C ASN A 12 9.06 -18.15 25.16
N PRO A 13 8.17 -19.01 24.61
CA PRO A 13 7.19 -18.57 23.63
C PRO A 13 6.12 -17.71 24.29
N ARG A 14 5.85 -17.87 25.60
CA ARG A 14 4.90 -17.02 26.33
C ARG A 14 5.38 -15.57 26.43
N LYS A 15 6.66 -15.31 26.71
CA LYS A 15 7.17 -13.92 26.74
C LYS A 15 7.24 -13.31 25.34
N LYS A 16 7.62 -14.10 24.33
CA LYS A 16 7.59 -13.67 22.92
C LYS A 16 6.15 -13.37 22.45
N LEU A 17 5.19 -14.19 22.85
CA LEU A 17 3.76 -14.00 22.55
C LEU A 17 3.20 -12.77 23.27
N VAL A 18 3.51 -12.58 24.56
CA VAL A 18 3.10 -11.39 25.31
C VAL A 18 3.71 -10.13 24.69
N ASN A 19 4.98 -10.13 24.32
CA ASN A 19 5.61 -8.98 23.65
C ASN A 19 4.94 -8.67 22.31
N ASN A 20 4.68 -9.67 21.47
CA ASN A 20 3.96 -9.46 20.21
C ASN A 20 2.53 -8.92 20.42
N ILE A 21 1.83 -9.36 21.48
CA ILE A 21 0.49 -8.85 21.85
C ILE A 21 0.58 -7.41 22.35
N VAL A 22 1.63 -7.05 23.09
CA VAL A 22 1.86 -5.66 23.51
C VAL A 22 2.18 -4.78 22.30
N ASP A 23 2.94 -5.30 21.32
CA ASP A 23 3.22 -4.60 20.05
C ASP A 23 1.96 -4.40 19.18
N LEU A 24 0.96 -5.28 19.30
CA LEU A 24 -0.37 -5.10 18.71
C LEU A 24 -1.12 -3.88 19.28
N PHE A 25 -0.85 -3.49 20.52
CA PHE A 25 -1.36 -2.27 21.15
C PHE A 25 -0.45 -1.05 20.93
N SER A 26 0.49 -1.14 20.00
CA SER A 26 1.27 0.03 19.57
C SER A 26 0.36 1.15 19.04
N ALA A 27 0.82 2.40 19.22
CA ALA A 27 0.11 3.59 18.76
C ALA A 27 -0.18 3.55 17.24
N ASP A 28 0.70 2.91 16.46
CA ASP A 28 0.56 2.75 15.02
C ASP A 28 -0.59 1.81 14.64
N CYS A 29 -0.74 0.69 15.36
CA CYS A 29 -1.84 -0.24 15.20
C CYS A 29 -3.16 0.41 15.62
N MET A 30 -3.19 1.12 16.76
CA MET A 30 -4.37 1.83 17.23
C MET A 30 -4.84 2.91 16.25
N SER A 31 -3.90 3.67 15.66
CA SER A 31 -4.23 4.68 14.64
C SER A 31 -4.83 4.03 13.38
N PHE A 32 -4.28 2.89 12.95
CA PHE A 32 -4.80 2.16 11.80
C PHE A 32 -6.19 1.55 12.04
N CYS A 33 -6.39 0.92 13.20
CA CYS A 33 -7.69 0.41 13.62
C CYS A 33 -8.74 1.52 13.71
N THR A 34 -8.35 2.69 14.23
CA THR A 34 -9.24 3.86 14.32
C THR A 34 -9.67 4.34 12.94
N PHE A 35 -8.73 4.43 11.99
CA PHE A 35 -9.04 4.74 10.59
C PHE A 35 -10.04 3.74 9.98
N LEU A 36 -9.77 2.44 10.10
CA LEU A 36 -10.63 1.39 9.53
C LEU A 36 -12.03 1.36 10.16
N GLY A 37 -12.09 1.51 11.48
CA GLY A 37 -13.35 1.59 12.22
C GLY A 37 -14.16 2.81 11.80
N ALA A 38 -13.52 3.99 11.74
CA ALA A 38 -14.15 5.22 11.29
C ALA A 38 -14.62 5.13 9.82
N PHE A 39 -13.82 4.51 8.94
CA PHE A 39 -14.20 4.30 7.53
C PHE A 39 -15.52 3.51 7.41
N SER A 40 -15.58 2.34 8.07
CA SER A 40 -16.76 1.48 8.04
C SER A 40 -17.98 2.16 8.68
N GLY A 41 -17.77 2.84 9.83
CA GLY A 41 -18.80 3.57 10.54
C GLY A 41 -19.40 4.71 9.70
N ILE A 42 -18.56 5.58 9.13
CA ILE A 42 -18.99 6.70 8.28
C ILE A 42 -19.69 6.18 7.03
N PHE A 43 -19.18 5.13 6.39
CA PHE A 43 -19.81 4.55 5.21
C PHE A 43 -21.25 4.11 5.49
N LYS A 44 -21.46 3.32 6.55
CA LYS A 44 -22.80 2.86 6.95
C LYS A 44 -23.69 4.00 7.40
N PHE A 45 -23.16 4.93 8.20
CA PHE A 45 -23.88 6.12 8.65
C PHE A 45 -24.38 6.96 7.47
N MET A 46 -23.52 7.22 6.48
CA MET A 46 -23.88 7.97 5.29
C MET A 46 -24.88 7.21 4.41
N MET A 47 -24.71 5.90 4.22
CA MET A 47 -25.68 5.09 3.47
C MET A 47 -27.07 5.15 4.09
N CYS A 48 -27.19 4.98 5.40
CA CYS A 48 -28.46 5.08 6.11
C CYS A 48 -29.05 6.50 6.04
N THR A 49 -28.22 7.52 6.18
CA THR A 49 -28.61 8.94 6.07
C THR A 49 -29.16 9.25 4.68
N LEU A 50 -28.43 8.92 3.61
CA LEU A 50 -28.85 9.14 2.22
C LEU A 50 -30.13 8.38 1.88
N ARG A 51 -30.27 7.13 2.38
CA ARG A 51 -31.49 6.34 2.20
C ARG A 51 -32.70 7.01 2.84
N ARG A 52 -32.53 7.61 4.03
CA ARG A 52 -33.61 8.32 4.73
C ARG A 52 -33.97 9.66 4.07
N PHE A 53 -32.99 10.39 3.53
CA PHE A 53 -33.23 11.66 2.84
C PHE A 53 -33.87 11.49 1.46
N ARG A 54 -33.43 10.49 0.68
CA ARG A 54 -33.83 10.34 -0.73
C ARG A 54 -34.86 9.24 -0.97
N GLY A 55 -35.08 8.37 0.01
CA GLY A 55 -36.07 7.27 -0.06
C GLY A 55 -35.75 6.20 -1.12
N LYS A 56 -34.55 6.20 -1.70
CA LYS A 56 -34.12 5.29 -2.78
C LYS A 56 -32.71 4.79 -2.52
N ASP A 57 -32.45 3.53 -2.84
CA ASP A 57 -31.11 2.95 -2.87
C ASP A 57 -30.59 2.95 -4.29
N ASP A 58 -29.85 4.00 -4.61
CA ASP A 58 -29.16 4.12 -5.89
C ASP A 58 -27.66 3.89 -5.71
N GLU A 59 -26.99 3.40 -6.75
CA GLU A 59 -25.52 3.22 -6.75
C GLU A 59 -24.77 4.53 -6.46
N LEU A 60 -25.37 5.68 -6.78
CA LEU A 60 -24.84 7.00 -6.45
C LEU A 60 -24.68 7.21 -4.93
N ASN A 61 -25.57 6.63 -4.12
CA ASN A 61 -25.46 6.72 -2.66
C ASN A 61 -24.22 5.98 -2.16
N SER A 62 -23.89 4.84 -2.78
CA SER A 62 -22.67 4.07 -2.48
C SER A 62 -21.40 4.84 -2.86
N ILE A 63 -21.42 5.59 -3.98
CA ILE A 63 -20.29 6.42 -4.40
C ILE A 63 -20.09 7.60 -3.44
N ILE A 64 -21.16 8.32 -3.09
CA ILE A 64 -21.09 9.48 -2.19
C ILE A 64 -20.66 9.05 -0.78
N SER A 65 -21.25 7.97 -0.26
CA SER A 65 -20.87 7.43 1.05
C SER A 65 -19.43 6.92 1.08
N GLY A 66 -18.94 6.28 0.01
CA GLY A 66 -17.54 5.89 -0.14
C GLY A 66 -16.58 7.07 -0.17
N ALA A 67 -16.91 8.13 -0.91
CA ALA A 67 -16.11 9.35 -0.99
C ALA A 67 -16.02 10.07 0.37
N LEU A 68 -17.13 10.16 1.09
CA LEU A 68 -17.16 10.73 2.44
C LEU A 68 -16.44 9.84 3.46
N ALA A 69 -16.59 8.53 3.37
CA ALA A 69 -15.89 7.59 4.23
C ALA A 69 -14.38 7.69 4.06
N ALA A 70 -13.88 7.95 2.85
CA ALA A 70 -12.45 8.11 2.58
C ALA A 70 -11.77 9.25 3.37
N ILE A 71 -12.54 10.23 3.86
CA ILE A 71 -12.03 11.31 4.73
C ILE A 71 -11.49 10.74 6.04
N SER A 72 -11.97 9.57 6.48
CA SER A 72 -11.45 8.90 7.68
C SER A 72 -9.97 8.56 7.59
N LEU A 73 -9.40 8.46 6.38
CA LEU A 73 -7.98 8.22 6.16
C LEU A 73 -7.10 9.37 6.69
N LEU A 74 -7.69 10.54 6.96
CA LEU A 74 -6.99 11.64 7.63
C LEU A 74 -6.66 11.33 9.09
N PHE A 75 -7.37 10.39 9.73
CA PHE A 75 -7.11 9.99 11.12
C PHE A 75 -5.87 9.13 11.31
N ASP A 76 -5.29 8.61 10.22
CA ASP A 76 -4.02 7.88 10.31
C ASP A 76 -2.84 8.86 10.44
N ASN A 77 -2.09 8.72 11.53
CA ASN A 77 -0.94 9.56 11.88
C ASN A 77 0.30 9.31 11.01
N SER A 78 0.45 8.11 10.44
CA SER A 78 1.65 7.76 9.66
C SER A 78 1.55 8.27 8.22
N LYS A 79 2.27 9.36 7.92
CA LYS A 79 2.26 10.01 6.58
C LYS A 79 2.64 9.07 5.44
N SER A 80 3.66 8.24 5.62
CA SER A 80 4.12 7.31 4.59
C SER A 80 3.09 6.21 4.33
N ARG A 81 2.61 5.54 5.39
CA ARG A 81 1.58 4.49 5.30
C ARG A 81 0.30 5.02 4.64
N LYS A 82 -0.15 6.19 5.07
CA LYS A 82 -1.33 6.87 4.52
C LYS A 82 -1.25 7.09 3.02
N LYS A 83 -0.11 7.54 2.48
CA LYS A 83 0.09 7.74 1.03
C LYS A 83 -0.05 6.42 0.27
N PHE A 84 0.57 5.34 0.75
CA PHE A 84 0.47 4.02 0.12
C PHE A 84 -0.96 3.49 0.14
N ILE A 85 -1.66 3.59 1.27
CA ILE A 85 -3.06 3.17 1.39
C ILE A 85 -3.96 3.97 0.46
N LEU A 86 -3.80 5.30 0.42
CA LEU A 86 -4.60 6.18 -0.43
C LEU A 86 -4.44 5.82 -1.91
N LEU A 87 -3.20 5.68 -2.36
CA LEU A 87 -2.91 5.32 -3.75
C LEU A 87 -3.47 3.93 -4.10
N TYR A 88 -3.30 2.96 -3.20
CA TYR A 88 -3.84 1.61 -3.38
C TYR A 88 -5.37 1.60 -3.49
N LEU A 89 -6.06 2.26 -2.55
CA LEU A 89 -7.52 2.36 -2.56
C LEU A 89 -8.03 3.12 -3.78
N PHE A 90 -7.32 4.17 -4.20
CA PHE A 90 -7.64 4.91 -5.43
C PHE A 90 -7.58 4.01 -6.66
N CYS A 91 -6.46 3.30 -6.88
CA CYS A 91 -6.32 2.35 -7.99
C CYS A 91 -7.40 1.26 -7.94
N ARG A 92 -7.66 0.69 -6.75
CA ARG A 92 -8.70 -0.33 -6.58
C ARG A 92 -10.10 0.21 -6.87
N SER A 93 -10.38 1.46 -6.51
CA SER A 93 -11.66 2.11 -6.80
C SER A 93 -11.87 2.34 -8.30
N LEU A 94 -10.82 2.69 -9.04
CA LEU A 94 -10.86 2.83 -10.50
C LEU A 94 -11.17 1.49 -11.17
N GLU A 95 -10.54 0.40 -10.73
CA GLU A 95 -10.83 -0.94 -11.23
C GLU A 95 -12.30 -1.33 -10.99
N MET A 96 -12.82 -1.05 -9.80
CA MET A 96 -14.23 -1.27 -9.48
C MET A 96 -15.16 -0.42 -10.35
N LEU A 97 -14.79 0.84 -10.61
CA LEU A 97 -15.54 1.74 -11.48
C LEU A 97 -15.63 1.18 -12.90
N VAL A 98 -14.51 0.73 -13.48
CA VAL A 98 -14.49 0.08 -14.80
C VAL A 98 -15.41 -1.14 -14.84
N ASN A 99 -15.38 -1.98 -13.79
CA ASN A 99 -16.27 -3.15 -13.70
C ASN A 99 -17.76 -2.77 -13.62
N VAL A 100 -18.10 -1.65 -12.95
CA VAL A 100 -19.47 -1.14 -12.90
C VAL A 100 -19.89 -0.57 -14.26
N LEU A 101 -19.02 0.18 -14.95
CA LEU A 101 -19.32 0.72 -16.28
C LEU A 101 -19.49 -0.40 -17.33
N ASP A 102 -18.73 -1.48 -17.22
CA ASP A 102 -18.86 -2.67 -18.08
C ASP A 102 -20.20 -3.37 -17.88
N LYS A 103 -20.65 -3.55 -16.63
CA LYS A 103 -22.00 -4.06 -16.33
C LYS A 103 -23.11 -3.18 -16.90
N LYS A 104 -22.92 -1.86 -16.91
CA LYS A 104 -23.86 -0.91 -17.51
C LYS A 104 -23.78 -0.86 -19.05
N LYS A 105 -22.84 -1.59 -19.67
CA LYS A 105 -22.52 -1.56 -21.11
C LYS A 105 -22.09 -0.18 -21.63
N TRP A 106 -21.57 0.68 -20.76
CA TRP A 106 -21.06 2.00 -21.14
C TRP A 106 -19.63 1.93 -21.67
N LEU A 107 -18.83 0.98 -21.18
CA LEU A 107 -17.47 0.71 -21.64
C LEU A 107 -17.27 -0.78 -21.75
N LYS A 108 -16.65 -1.26 -22.84
CA LYS A 108 -16.30 -2.67 -22.98
C LYS A 108 -14.97 -2.92 -22.28
N LYS A 109 -14.95 -3.79 -21.28
CA LYS A 109 -13.71 -4.16 -20.58
C LYS A 109 -12.72 -4.83 -21.56
N ILE A 110 -11.52 -4.29 -21.66
CA ILE A 110 -10.43 -4.87 -22.45
C ILE A 110 -9.80 -6.01 -21.63
N LYS A 111 -9.69 -7.20 -22.23
CA LYS A 111 -9.06 -8.36 -21.59
C LYS A 111 -7.57 -8.07 -21.33
N TYR A 112 -7.08 -8.36 -20.14
CA TYR A 112 -5.69 -8.13 -19.71
C TYR A 112 -5.23 -6.65 -19.70
N PHE A 113 -6.16 -5.69 -19.61
CA PHE A 113 -5.83 -4.26 -19.57
C PHE A 113 -4.76 -3.91 -18.52
N GLU A 114 -4.84 -4.53 -17.33
CA GLU A 114 -3.86 -4.33 -16.26
C GLU A 114 -2.45 -4.72 -16.70
N CYS A 115 -2.28 -5.84 -17.41
CA CYS A 115 -0.97 -6.25 -17.93
C CYS A 115 -0.44 -5.28 -18.98
N TYR A 116 -1.31 -4.79 -19.87
CA TYR A 116 -0.95 -3.83 -20.91
C TYR A 116 -0.52 -2.48 -20.35
N MET A 117 -1.11 -2.03 -19.25
CA MET A 117 -0.72 -0.77 -18.60
C MET A 117 0.51 -0.97 -17.70
N PHE A 118 0.58 -2.10 -17.01
CA PHE A 118 1.65 -2.36 -16.05
C PHE A 118 3.02 -2.51 -16.72
N GLY A 119 3.11 -3.23 -17.84
CA GLY A 119 4.37 -3.44 -18.57
C GLY A 119 5.13 -2.14 -18.94
N PRO A 120 4.53 -1.22 -19.72
CA PRO A 120 5.19 0.01 -20.13
C PRO A 120 5.43 0.98 -18.96
N VAL A 121 4.50 1.07 -18.00
CA VAL A 121 4.70 1.90 -16.80
C VAL A 121 5.88 1.39 -15.98
N LEU A 122 5.96 0.07 -15.77
CA LEU A 122 7.07 -0.53 -15.06
C LEU A 122 8.38 -0.32 -15.85
N SER A 123 8.39 -0.56 -17.15
CA SER A 123 9.56 -0.30 -18.00
C SER A 123 10.04 1.15 -17.91
N TYR A 124 9.11 2.11 -17.93
CA TYR A 124 9.44 3.53 -17.77
C TYR A 124 9.97 3.85 -16.36
N LEU A 125 9.40 3.24 -15.32
CA LEU A 125 9.87 3.41 -13.94
C LEU A 125 11.30 2.90 -13.76
N PHE A 126 11.63 1.74 -14.33
CA PHE A 126 13.00 1.20 -14.31
C PHE A 126 13.96 2.09 -15.12
N TYR A 127 13.52 2.61 -16.27
CA TYR A 127 14.31 3.57 -17.04
C TYR A 127 14.60 4.85 -16.23
N ALA A 128 13.58 5.46 -15.65
CA ALA A 128 13.73 6.65 -14.80
C ALA A 128 14.62 6.37 -13.59
N TYR A 129 14.51 5.18 -12.98
CA TYR A 129 15.35 4.80 -11.85
C TYR A 129 16.83 4.68 -12.22
N MET A 130 17.16 4.17 -13.43
CA MET A 130 18.55 4.04 -13.87
C MET A 130 19.17 5.37 -14.31
N TYR A 131 18.39 6.25 -14.94
CA TYR A 131 18.92 7.48 -15.56
C TYR A 131 18.69 8.75 -14.73
N GLU A 132 17.62 8.82 -13.93
CA GLU A 132 17.21 10.01 -13.16
C GLU A 132 16.85 9.65 -11.71
N THR A 133 17.89 9.26 -10.95
CA THR A 133 17.73 8.88 -9.53
C THR A 133 17.26 10.02 -8.62
N GLU A 134 17.33 11.28 -9.09
CA GLU A 134 16.90 12.47 -8.34
C GLU A 134 15.38 12.56 -8.18
N CYS A 135 14.61 11.92 -9.05
CA CYS A 135 13.15 11.93 -8.98
C CYS A 135 12.58 10.97 -7.92
N PHE A 136 13.40 10.06 -7.38
CA PHE A 136 12.95 9.07 -6.41
C PHE A 136 13.20 9.54 -4.97
N PRO A 137 12.24 9.34 -4.05
CA PRO A 137 12.46 9.62 -2.64
C PRO A 137 13.59 8.73 -2.08
N GLU A 138 14.39 9.32 -1.21
CA GLU A 138 15.52 8.66 -0.54
C GLU A 138 15.06 7.37 0.17
N GLY A 139 15.79 6.26 -0.04
CA GLY A 139 15.51 4.94 0.57
C GLY A 139 14.79 3.92 -0.33
N ILE A 140 14.33 4.31 -1.53
CA ILE A 140 13.76 3.35 -2.51
C ILE A 140 14.83 2.41 -3.07
N ASP A 141 16.06 2.87 -3.18
CA ASP A 141 17.24 2.12 -3.58
C ASP A 141 17.43 0.84 -2.74
N LYS A 142 17.36 0.96 -1.41
CA LYS A 142 17.48 -0.18 -0.49
C LYS A 142 16.34 -1.18 -0.67
N ALA A 143 15.11 -0.67 -0.83
CA ALA A 143 13.94 -1.50 -1.07
C ALA A 143 14.08 -2.26 -2.40
N PHE A 144 14.54 -1.59 -3.45
CA PHE A 144 14.75 -2.17 -4.77
C PHE A 144 15.81 -3.28 -4.73
N LEU A 145 16.97 -3.04 -4.10
CA LEU A 145 18.03 -4.04 -3.94
C LEU A 145 17.60 -5.25 -3.12
N SER A 146 16.84 -5.03 -2.05
CA SER A 146 16.32 -6.12 -1.22
C SER A 146 15.36 -7.03 -2.00
N THR A 147 14.67 -6.46 -3.00
CA THR A 147 13.68 -7.17 -3.81
C THR A 147 14.33 -7.84 -5.02
N SER A 148 15.28 -7.17 -5.69
CA SER A 148 15.95 -7.69 -6.88
C SER A 148 16.98 -8.77 -6.57
N LYS A 149 17.57 -8.77 -5.37
CA LYS A 149 18.68 -9.66 -4.96
C LYS A 149 19.72 -9.81 -6.07
N PRO A 150 20.37 -8.71 -6.48
CA PRO A 150 21.22 -8.70 -7.65
C PRO A 150 22.39 -9.69 -7.50
N THR A 151 22.80 -10.24 -8.62
CA THR A 151 24.05 -11.00 -8.74
C THR A 151 25.23 -10.04 -8.54
N ASN A 152 26.40 -10.54 -8.13
CA ASN A 152 27.60 -9.72 -7.91
C ASN A 152 27.97 -8.82 -9.11
N ARG A 153 27.70 -9.28 -10.35
CA ARG A 153 27.94 -8.50 -11.58
C ARG A 153 26.96 -7.34 -11.76
N GLU A 154 25.73 -7.50 -11.29
CA GLU A 154 24.70 -6.45 -11.33
C GLU A 154 24.98 -5.41 -10.25
N TYR A 155 25.46 -5.84 -9.07
CA TYR A 155 25.93 -4.94 -8.01
C TYR A 155 27.03 -3.98 -8.50
N SER A 156 28.08 -4.51 -9.13
CA SER A 156 29.17 -3.67 -9.65
C SER A 156 28.69 -2.69 -10.73
N MET A 157 27.73 -3.12 -11.57
CA MET A 157 27.13 -2.25 -12.58
C MET A 157 26.31 -1.13 -11.93
N PHE A 158 25.55 -1.42 -10.87
CA PHE A 158 24.82 -0.39 -10.13
C PHE A 158 25.80 0.59 -9.47
N GLU A 159 26.82 0.12 -8.76
CA GLU A 159 27.83 0.99 -8.16
C GLU A 159 28.47 1.94 -9.18
N ASP A 160 28.84 1.44 -10.37
CA ASP A 160 29.40 2.27 -11.44
C ASP A 160 28.41 3.34 -11.93
N ILE A 161 27.12 3.01 -12.07
CA ILE A 161 26.08 3.95 -12.50
C ILE A 161 25.85 5.03 -11.42
N PHE A 162 25.78 4.64 -10.15
CA PHE A 162 25.57 5.58 -9.04
C PHE A 162 26.80 6.48 -8.81
N GLN A 163 28.01 5.95 -8.93
CA GLN A 163 29.25 6.75 -8.84
C GLN A 163 29.33 7.82 -9.94
N ARG A 164 28.94 7.49 -11.19
CA ARG A 164 28.89 8.47 -12.30
C ARG A 164 27.89 9.60 -12.07
N GLN A 165 26.88 9.37 -11.24
CA GLN A 165 25.85 10.33 -10.87
C GLN A 165 26.27 11.21 -9.66
N GLY A 166 27.52 11.10 -9.20
CA GLY A 166 28.03 11.88 -8.07
C GLY A 166 27.45 11.48 -6.71
N LYS A 167 26.70 10.37 -6.65
CA LYS A 167 26.11 9.84 -5.41
C LYS A 167 26.92 8.61 -4.98
N ILE A 168 27.55 8.68 -3.80
CA ILE A 168 28.30 7.55 -3.25
C ILE A 168 27.29 6.54 -2.72
N TYR A 169 27.32 5.34 -3.28
CA TYR A 169 26.66 4.16 -2.72
C TYR A 169 27.24 3.90 -1.34
N PHE A 170 26.44 3.99 -0.28
CA PHE A 170 26.86 3.66 1.09
C PHE A 170 26.15 2.37 1.55
N PRO A 171 26.81 1.63 2.43
CA PRO A 171 27.05 0.19 2.35
C PRO A 171 25.90 -0.67 2.89
#